data_AF-A0A2V6A5N1-F1
#
_entry.id   AF-A0A2V6A5N1-F1
#
_cell.length_a   1.000
_cell.length_b   1.000
_cell.length_c   1.000
_cell.angle_alpha   90.00
_cell.angle_beta   90.00
_cell.angle_gamma   90.00
#
_symmetry.space_group_name_H-M   'P 1'
#
loop_
_entity.id
_entity.type
_entity.pdbx_description
1 polymer ?
#
loop_
_entity_poly.entity_id
_entity_poly.type
_entity_poly.pdbx_seq_one_letter_code
_entity_poly.pdbx_strand_id
1 'polypeptide(L)' 'MEANHVVKYSRPQNEEERKFRFRVLEIHRDVENPRAHIQLICDSRIKPVEVVALAEIEPVAP' A
#
# COMPACT_ATOMS: atom_id res chain seq x y z
N MET A 1 4.75 -10.41 2.58
CA MET A 1 3.97 -9.20 2.88
C MET A 1 2.63 -9.65 3.39
N GLU A 2 2.24 -9.17 4.56
CA GLU A 2 1.04 -9.61 5.29
C GLU A 2 0.23 -8.40 5.73
N ALA A 3 -0.98 -8.63 6.26
CA ALA A 3 -1.75 -7.57 6.88
C ALA A 3 -0.91 -6.84 7.94
N ASN A 4 -1.11 -5.53 8.06
CA ASN A 4 -0.34 -4.59 8.86
C ASN A 4 1.09 -4.26 8.40
N HIS A 5 1.63 -4.88 7.33
CA HIS A 5 2.92 -4.45 6.78
C HIS A 5 2.85 -3.00 6.24
N VAL A 6 3.94 -2.26 6.45
CA VAL A 6 4.12 -0.94 5.86
C VAL A 6 4.73 -1.08 4.47
N VAL A 7 4.11 -0.42 3.49
CA VAL A 7 4.47 -0.46 2.08
C VAL A 7 4.52 0.95 1.50
N LYS A 8 5.14 1.07 0.33
CA LYS A 8 5.20 2.28 -0.49
C LYS A 8 4.85 1.93 -1.94
N TYR A 9 4.54 2.90 -2.77
CA TYR A 9 4.38 2.65 -4.20
C TYR A 9 5.71 2.30 -4.87
N SER A 10 5.68 1.35 -5.81
CA SER A 10 6.84 0.95 -6.61
C SER A 10 7.22 2.01 -7.65
N ARG A 11 6.24 2.79 -8.12
CA ARG A 11 6.42 3.85 -9.13
C ARG A 11 5.64 5.11 -8.75
N PRO A 12 6.12 5.89 -7.77
CA PRO A 12 5.48 7.13 -7.36
C PRO A 12 5.51 8.15 -8.51
N GLN A 13 4.41 8.86 -8.72
CA GLN A 13 4.26 9.83 -9.80
C GLN A 13 5.07 11.11 -9.56
N ASN A 14 5.37 11.43 -8.30
CA ASN A 14 6.13 12.61 -7.90
C ASN A 14 6.94 12.37 -6.61
N GLU A 15 7.73 13.37 -6.20
CA GLU A 15 8.56 13.29 -4.97
C GLU A 15 7.75 13.33 -3.68
N GLU A 16 6.52 13.86 -3.70
CA GLU A 16 5.65 13.89 -2.53
C GLU A 16 5.08 12.49 -2.24
N GLU A 17 4.65 11.78 -3.29
CA GLU A 17 4.16 10.40 -3.17
C GLU A 17 5.23 9.43 -2.65
N ARG A 18 6.52 9.70 -2.91
CA ARG A 18 7.63 8.93 -2.32
C ARG A 18 7.63 8.96 -0.79
N LYS A 19 7.06 10.01 -0.19
CA LYS A 19 6.99 10.17 1.27
C LYS A 19 5.80 9.44 1.87
N PHE A 20 4.79 9.11 1.06
CA PHE A 20 3.61 8.39 1.52
C PHE A 20 3.96 6.95 1.88
N ARG A 21 3.43 6.54 3.03
CA ARG A 21 3.53 5.18 3.55
C ARG A 21 2.13 4.64 3.69
N PHE A 22 1.97 3.37 3.40
CA PHE A 22 0.67 2.72 3.47
C PHE A 22 0.78 1.50 4.36
N ARG A 23 -0.33 1.12 4.98
CA ARG A 23 -0.48 -0.13 5.71
C ARG A 23 -1.34 -1.07 4.90
N VAL A 24 -0.89 -2.30 4.69
CA VAL A 24 -1.72 -3.36 4.09
C VAL A 24 -2.81 -3.76 5.08
N LEU A 25 -4.06 -3.75 4.67
CA LEU A 25 -5.20 -4.22 5.47
C LEU A 25 -5.52 -5.69 5.15
N GLU A 26 -5.58 -6.01 3.86
CA GLU A 26 -5.96 -7.34 3.37
C GLU A 26 -5.27 -7.60 2.03
N ILE A 27 -4.98 -8.88 1.74
CA ILE A 27 -4.39 -9.30 0.46
C ILE A 27 -5.26 -10.41 -0.12
N HIS A 28 -5.76 -10.19 -1.33
CA HIS A 28 -6.51 -11.17 -2.10
C HIS A 28 -5.55 -11.84 -3.11
N ARG A 29 -5.14 -13.09 -2.81
CA ARG A 29 -4.20 -13.85 -3.64
C ARG A 29 -4.88 -14.88 -4.56
N ASP A 30 -6.15 -15.19 -4.32
CA ASP A 30 -6.90 -16.25 -5.02
C ASP A 30 -7.40 -15.86 -6.42
N VAL A 31 -6.84 -14.79 -6.99
CA VAL A 31 -7.22 -14.22 -8.29
C VAL A 31 -6.01 -14.13 -9.20
N GLU A 32 -6.23 -14.17 -10.52
CA GLU A 32 -5.17 -14.13 -11.55
C GLU A 32 -4.19 -12.96 -11.36
N ASN A 33 -4.69 -11.83 -10.86
CA ASN A 33 -3.90 -10.65 -10.52
C ASN A 33 -4.08 -10.29 -9.04
N PRO A 34 -3.16 -10.70 -8.14
CA PRO A 34 -3.27 -10.45 -6.71
C PRO A 34 -3.38 -8.97 -6.36
N ARG A 35 -4.29 -8.63 -5.44
CA ARG A 35 -4.56 -7.26 -5.01
C ARG A 35 -4.42 -7.10 -3.50
N ALA A 36 -4.15 -5.88 -3.07
CA ALA A 36 -4.13 -5.51 -1.67
C ALA A 36 -4.99 -4.29 -1.41
N HIS A 37 -5.71 -4.32 -0.28
CA HIS A 37 -6.30 -3.14 0.31
C HIS A 37 -5.21 -2.43 1.12
N ILE A 38 -4.90 -1.20 0.78
CA ILE A 38 -3.88 -0.39 1.45
C ILE A 38 -4.51 0.85 2.05
N GLN A 39 -4.06 1.24 3.24
CA GLN A 39 -4.50 2.45 3.93
C GLN A 39 -3.34 3.44 4.04
N LEU A 40 -3.56 4.69 3.64
CA LEU A 40 -2.55 5.74 3.79
C LEU A 40 -2.28 6.04 5.28
N ILE A 41 -1.00 6.10 5.64
CA ILE A 41 -0.53 6.49 6.96
C ILE A 41 -0.23 7.99 6.91
N CYS A 42 -1.11 8.79 7.51
CA CYS A 42 -0.95 10.23 7.67
C CYS A 42 -1.62 10.71 8.97
N ASP A 43 -1.35 11.97 9.36
CA ASP A 43 -1.91 12.61 10.57
C ASP A 43 -3.37 13.06 10.42
N SER A 44 -4.03 12.70 9.31
CA SER A 44 -5.43 13.01 9.10
C SER A 44 -6.35 12.13 9.96
N ARG A 45 -7.50 12.68 10.37
CA ARG A 45 -8.55 11.92 11.06
C ARG A 45 -9.20 10.85 10.16
N ILE A 46 -9.15 11.06 8.84
CA ILE A 46 -9.66 10.12 7.84
C ILE A 46 -8.48 9.58 7.06
N LYS A 47 -8.33 8.25 7.04
CA LYS A 47 -7.27 7.54 6.31
C LYS A 47 -7.87 6.91 5.06
N PRO A 48 -7.54 7.39 3.85
CA PRO A 48 -8.06 6.80 2.63
C PRO A 48 -7.58 5.35 2.49
N VAL A 49 -8.45 4.50 1.95
CA VAL A 49 -8.18 3.10 1.62
C VAL A 49 -8.33 2.92 0.13
N GLU A 50 -7.38 2.21 -0.48
CA GLU A 50 -7.33 1.97 -1.92
C GLU A 50 -7.05 0.49 -2.20
N VAL A 51 -7.52 0.00 -3.35
CA VAL A 51 -7.27 -1.36 -3.83
C VAL A 51 -6.28 -1.30 -4.96
N VAL A 52 -5.08 -1.84 -4.74
CA VAL A 52 -3.97 -1.77 -5.70
C VAL A 52 -3.44 -3.16 -6.02
N ALA A 53 -2.81 -3.33 -7.17
CA ALA A 53 -2.15 -4.59 -7.49
C ALA A 53 -0.92 -4.77 -6.59
N LEU A 54 -0.61 -6.02 -6.21
CA LEU A 54 0.59 -6.29 -5.40
C LEU A 54 1.89 -5.83 -6.07
N ALA A 55 1.93 -5.76 -7.40
CA ALA A 55 3.07 -5.27 -8.17
C ALA A 55 3.26 -3.74 -8.10
N GLU A 56 2.24 -3.00 -7.67
CA GLU A 56 2.28 -1.53 -7.57
C GLU A 56 2.85 -1.06 -6.22
N ILE A 57 3.05 -1.99 -5.27
CA ILE A 57 3.55 -1.69 -3.93
C ILE A 57 4.81 -2.48 -3.59
N GLU A 58 5.69 -1.87 -2.82
CA GLU A 58 6.93 -2.47 -2.33
C GLU A 58 6.94 -2.50 -0.80
N PRO A 59 7.41 -3.60 -0.19
CA PRO A 59 7.59 -3.66 1.25
C PRO A 59 8.67 -2.66 1.69
N VAL A 60 8.40 -1.93 2.76
CA VAL A 60 9.45 -1.18 3.47
C VAL A 60 10.14 -2.19 4.39
N ALA A 61 11.42 -2.50 4.10
CA ALA A 61 12.22 -3.33 4.99
C ALA A 61 12.32 -2.67 6.38
N PRO A 62 12.37 -3.46 7.47
CA PRO A 62 12.50 -2.94 8.83
C PRO A 62 13.79 -2.14 9.05
#